data_AF-A0A3R8RI43-F1
#
_entry.id   AF-A0A3R8RI43-F1
#
_cell.length_a   1.000
_cell.length_b   1.000
_cell.length_c   1.000
_cell.angle_alpha   90.00
_cell.angle_beta   90.00
_cell.angle_gamma   90.00
#
_symmetry.space_group_name_H-M   'P 1'
#
loop_
_entity.id
_entity.type
_entity.pdbx_description
1 polymer ?
#
loop_
_entity_poly.entity_id
_entity_poly.type
_entity_poly.pdbx_seq_one_letter_code
_entity_poly.pdbx_strand_id
1 'polypeptide(L)'
;MSKLVKNISIVVNFLILGVSFLWAKKTDFDYEPIIICLGQILALTVLLFGDKIYNKFRIKNISESKINIDTNENDDAEYNISKIKKNSEININKR
;
A
#
# COMPACT_ATOMS: atom_id res chain seq x y z
N MET A 1 7.84 0.59 -5.85
CA MET A 1 9.28 0.42 -6.11
C MET A 1 9.52 -0.98 -6.67
N SER A 2 10.44 -1.17 -7.61
CA SER A 2 10.79 -2.53 -8.06
C SER A 2 11.35 -3.34 -6.89
N LYS A 3 10.93 -4.62 -6.76
CA LYS A 3 11.35 -5.52 -5.67
C LYS A 3 12.88 -5.62 -5.57
N LEU A 4 13.55 -5.56 -6.72
CA LEU A 4 15.01 -5.61 -6.81
C LEU A 4 15.65 -4.39 -6.16
N VAL A 5 15.17 -3.18 -6.46
CA VAL A 5 15.71 -1.94 -5.89
C VAL A 5 15.46 -1.89 -4.39
N LYS A 6 14.27 -2.30 -3.92
CA LYS A 6 13.96 -2.40 -2.49
C LYS A 6 14.89 -3.36 -1.76
N ASN A 7 15.17 -4.53 -2.34
CA ASN A 7 16.10 -5.50 -1.75
C ASN A 7 17.53 -4.95 -1.69
N ILE A 8 18.02 -4.32 -2.75
CA ILE A 8 19.35 -3.68 -2.75
C ILE A 8 19.41 -2.60 -1.66
N SER A 9 18.39 -1.75 -1.55
CA SER A 9 18.34 -0.71 -0.51
C SER A 9 18.39 -1.30 0.90
N ILE A 10 17.71 -2.43 1.14
CA ILE A 10 17.77 -3.13 2.44
C ILE A 10 19.19 -3.62 2.74
N VAL A 11 19.85 -4.26 1.76
CA VAL A 11 21.23 -4.74 1.93
C VAL A 11 22.19 -3.60 2.25
N VAL A 12 22.08 -2.48 1.54
CA VAL A 12 22.91 -1.29 1.78
C VAL A 12 22.65 -0.70 3.17
N ASN A 13 21.40 -0.62 3.62
CA ASN A 13 21.08 -0.15 4.98
C ASN A 13 21.74 -1.04 6.04
N PHE A 14 21.71 -2.37 5.87
CA PHE A 14 22.37 -3.30 6.79
C PHE A 14 23.90 -3.13 6.82
N LEU A 15 24.53 -2.88 5.66
CA LEU A 15 25.97 -2.61 5.60
C LEU A 15 26.34 -1.34 6.36
N ILE A 16 25.57 -0.25 6.16
CA ILE A 16 25.79 1.02 6.87
C ILE A 16 25.60 0.82 8.38
N LEU A 17 24.57 0.07 8.78
CA LEU A 17 24.32 -0.27 10.19
C LEU A 17 25.48 -1.03 10.82
N GLY A 18 26.05 -2.01 10.10
CA GLY A 18 27.21 -2.77 10.55
C GLY A 18 28.45 -1.89 10.74
N VAL A 19 28.73 -0.99 9.78
CA VAL A 19 29.83 -0.03 9.88
C VAL A 19 29.61 0.93 11.04
N SER A 20 28.40 1.47 11.19
CA SER A 20 28.05 2.40 12.25
C SER A 20 28.14 1.76 13.64
N PHE A 21 27.78 0.49 13.78
CA PHE A 21 27.91 -0.25 15.03
C PHE A 21 29.36 -0.50 15.42
N LEU A 22 30.20 -0.91 14.45
CA LEU A 22 31.64 -1.05 14.66
C LEU A 22 32.28 0.29 15.01
N TRP A 23 31.83 1.37 14.37
CA TRP A 23 32.31 2.72 14.65
C TRP A 23 31.93 3.17 16.07
N ALA A 24 30.67 3.03 16.47
CA ALA A 24 30.20 3.35 17.82
C ALA A 24 31.00 2.64 18.92
N LYS A 25 31.34 1.36 18.71
CA LYS A 25 32.16 0.60 19.64
C LYS A 25 33.61 1.08 19.74
N LYS A 26 34.15 1.65 18.67
CA LYS A 26 35.55 2.11 18.60
C LYS A 26 35.73 3.54 19.13
N THR A 27 34.64 4.31 19.23
CA THR A 27 34.63 5.73 19.62
C THR A 27 33.98 5.95 21.00
N ASP A 28 33.92 4.93 21.85
CA ASP A 28 33.30 5.03 23.19
C ASP A 28 31.88 5.64 23.17
N PHE A 29 31.06 5.25 22.18
CA PHE A 29 29.67 5.70 22.03
C PHE A 29 29.49 7.19 21.70
N ASP A 30 30.28 7.71 20.76
CA ASP A 30 30.01 9.02 20.16
C ASP A 30 28.59 9.13 19.59
N TYR A 31 28.04 10.36 19.62
CA TYR A 31 26.67 10.64 19.19
C TYR A 31 26.46 10.41 17.69
N GLU A 32 27.47 10.66 16.85
CA GLU A 32 27.37 10.52 15.39
C GLU A 32 27.01 9.09 14.93
N PRO A 33 27.77 8.04 15.28
CA PRO A 33 27.43 6.67 14.88
C PRO A 33 26.11 6.17 15.50
N ILE A 34 25.68 6.73 16.63
CA ILE A 34 24.37 6.41 17.22
C ILE A 34 23.24 7.00 16.37
N ILE A 35 23.35 8.27 15.98
CA ILE A 35 22.37 8.95 15.11
C ILE A 35 22.24 8.22 13.77
N ILE A 36 23.37 7.80 13.19
CA ILE A 36 23.38 7.04 11.93
C ILE A 36 22.67 5.69 12.12
N CYS A 37 22.95 4.95 13.20
CA CYS A 37 22.24 3.71 13.52
C CYS A 37 20.72 3.91 13.63
N LEU A 38 20.28 4.93 14.37
CA LEU A 38 18.86 5.26 14.51
C LEU A 38 18.22 5.60 13.16
N GLY A 39 18.92 6.36 12.31
CA GLY A 39 18.48 6.69 10.96
C GLY A 39 18.29 5.45 10.07
N GLN A 40 19.24 4.50 10.12
CA GLN A 40 19.12 3.25 9.35
C GLN A 40 17.95 2.37 9.86
N ILE A 41 17.70 2.32 11.16
CA ILE A 41 16.55 1.59 11.73
C ILE A 41 15.23 2.17 11.24
N LEU A 42 15.09 3.50 11.23
CA LEU A 42 13.95 4.20 10.68
C LEU A 42 13.77 3.91 9.18
N ALA A 43 14.84 4.00 8.40
CA ALA A 43 14.83 3.71 6.97
C ALA A 43 14.41 2.26 6.68
N LEU A 44 14.92 1.28 7.43
CA LEU A 44 14.52 -0.13 7.32
C LEU A 44 13.03 -0.32 7.67
N THR A 45 12.54 0.37 8.69
CA THR A 45 11.11 0.31 9.08
C THR A 45 10.23 0.81 7.94
N VAL A 46 10.59 1.94 7.32
CA VAL A 46 9.87 2.48 6.16
C VAL A 46 9.97 1.54 4.96
N LEU A 47 11.14 1.00 4.67
CA LEU A 47 11.31 0.07 3.54
C LEU A 47 10.49 -1.21 3.72
N LEU A 48 10.48 -1.81 4.92
CA LEU A 48 9.78 -3.07 5.18
C LEU A 48 8.26 -2.89 5.32
N PHE A 49 7.82 -1.86 6.03
CA PHE A 49 6.42 -1.67 6.39
C PHE A 49 5.71 -0.60 5.55
N GLY A 50 6.42 0.21 4.78
CA GLY A 50 5.85 1.26 3.94
C GLY A 50 4.79 0.75 2.97
N ASP A 51 5.00 -0.42 2.35
CA ASP A 51 3.99 -1.03 1.47
C ASP A 51 2.75 -1.51 2.23
N LYS A 52 2.90 -1.99 3.47
CA LYS A 52 1.78 -2.42 4.33
C LYS A 52 0.99 -1.21 4.82
N ILE A 53 1.68 -0.15 5.24
CA ILE A 53 1.08 1.12 5.64
C ILE A 53 0.33 1.71 4.44
N TYR A 54 0.99 1.80 3.29
CA TYR A 54 0.39 2.28 2.05
C TYR A 54 -0.86 1.46 1.68
N ASN A 55 -0.82 0.13 1.72
CA ASN A 55 -2.00 -0.68 1.40
C ASN A 55 -3.11 -0.62 2.45
N LYS A 56 -2.80 -0.35 3.73
CA LYS A 56 -3.79 -0.21 4.80
C LYS A 56 -4.47 1.16 4.78
N PHE A 57 -3.74 2.21 4.41
CA PHE A 57 -4.25 3.58 4.27
C PHE A 57 -4.72 3.92 2.86
N ARG A 58 -4.41 3.09 1.86
CA ARG A 58 -5.02 3.16 0.54
C ARG A 58 -6.49 2.82 0.73
N ILE A 59 -7.28 3.88 0.92
CA ILE A 59 -8.73 3.88 0.81
C ILE A 59 -9.01 3.13 -0.48
N LYS A 60 -9.48 1.88 -0.34
CA LYS A 60 -10.10 1.15 -1.44
C LYS A 60 -11.26 2.05 -1.80
N ASN A 61 -11.18 2.77 -2.92
CA ASN A 61 -12.37 3.34 -3.54
C ASN A 61 -13.30 2.16 -3.79
N ILE A 62 -14.18 1.91 -2.84
CA ILE A 62 -15.32 1.02 -2.96
C ILE A 62 -16.17 1.65 -4.04
N SER A 63 -15.98 1.19 -5.27
CA SER A 63 -16.91 1.46 -6.35
C SER A 63 -17.93 0.32 -6.37
N GLU A 64 -18.56 0.07 -5.23
CA GLU A 64 -19.76 -0.74 -5.15
C GLU A 64 -20.88 0.14 -5.71
N SER A 65 -21.23 -0.11 -6.97
CA SER A 65 -22.40 0.50 -7.58
C SER A 65 -23.56 -0.45 -7.36
N LYS A 66 -24.49 -0.06 -6.50
CA LYS A 66 -25.82 -0.67 -6.45
C LYS A 66 -26.70 0.06 -7.45
N ILE A 67 -27.09 -0.62 -8.52
CA ILE A 67 -27.96 -0.07 -9.56
C ILE A 67 -29.31 -0.77 -9.40
N ASN A 68 -30.34 -0.01 -9.02
CA ASN A 68 -31.71 -0.48 -8.92
C ASN A 68 -32.51 0.14 -10.07
N ILE A 69 -33.13 -0.69 -10.90
CA ILE A 69 -33.94 -0.24 -12.04
C ILE A 69 -35.36 -0.79 -11.82
N ASP A 70 -36.29 0.11 -11.52
CA ASP A 70 -37.72 -0.20 -11.45
C ASP A 70 -38.35 0.16 -12.80
N THR A 71 -38.99 -0.82 -13.46
CA THR A 71 -39.65 -0.63 -14.78
C THR A 71 -41.12 -1.01 -14.68
N ASN A 72 -41.95 -0.40 -15.54
CA ASN A 72 -43.37 -0.72 -15.69
C ASN A 72 -43.57 -1.79 -16.80
N GLU A 73 -44.61 -2.62 -16.74
CA GLU A 73 -44.91 -3.67 -17.74
C GLU A 73 -45.04 -3.15 -19.19
N ASN A 74 -45.38 -1.87 -19.37
CA ASN A 74 -45.55 -1.23 -20.68
C ASN A 74 -44.33 -0.40 -21.15
N ASP A 75 -43.19 -0.46 -20.45
CA ASP A 75 -41.97 0.26 -20.86
C ASP A 75 -41.18 -0.54 -21.92
N ASP A 76 -41.04 0.05 -23.12
CA ASP A 76 -40.18 -0.45 -24.20
C ASP A 76 -38.68 -0.09 -24.02
N ALA A 77 -38.25 0.21 -22.79
CA ALA A 77 -36.91 0.69 -22.52
C ALA A 77 -35.85 -0.43 -22.64
N GLU A 78 -34.89 -0.25 -23.55
CA GLU A 78 -33.73 -1.14 -23.70
C GLU A 78 -32.60 -0.70 -22.76
N TYR A 79 -32.33 -1.50 -21.72
CA TYR A 79 -31.27 -1.20 -20.74
C TYR A 79 -29.96 -1.87 -21.14
N ASN A 80 -28.94 -1.06 -21.43
CA ASN A 80 -27.58 -1.54 -21.67
C ASN A 80 -26.70 -1.28 -20.44
N ILE A 81 -26.51 -2.31 -19.61
CA ILE A 81 -25.62 -2.24 -18.45
C ILE A 81 -24.25 -2.79 -18.86
N SER A 82 -23.27 -1.90 -19.00
CA SER A 82 -21.90 -2.26 -19.33
C SER A 82 -20.91 -1.80 -18.25
N LYS A 83 -19.74 -2.46 -18.19
CA LYS A 83 -18.64 -2.18 -17.24
C LYS A 83 -18.98 -2.42 -15.75
N ILE A 84 -19.73 -3.49 -15.47
CA ILE A 84 -20.01 -3.94 -14.10
C ILE A 84 -18.72 -4.41 -13.42
N LYS A 85 -18.43 -3.88 -12.24
CA LYS A 85 -17.23 -4.26 -11.47
C LYS A 85 -17.49 -5.55 -10.68
N LYS A 86 -16.45 -6.36 -10.45
CA LYS A 86 -16.54 -7.58 -9.62
C LYS A 86 -17.18 -7.25 -8.25
N ASN A 87 -18.16 -8.06 -7.83
CA ASN A 87 -19.00 -7.89 -6.63
C ASN A 87 -20.05 -6.76 -6.70
N SER A 88 -20.46 -6.30 -7.89
CA SER A 88 -21.63 -5.42 -8.01
C SER A 88 -22.91 -6.25 -8.10
N GLU A 89 -24.00 -5.73 -7.53
CA GLU A 89 -25.31 -6.37 -7.53
C GLU A 89 -26.27 -5.53 -8.38
N ILE A 90 -27.00 -6.20 -9.28
CA ILE A 90 -28.01 -5.59 -10.15
C ILE A 90 -29.33 -6.25 -9.79
N ASN A 91 -30.31 -5.44 -9.38
CA ASN A 91 -31.66 -5.91 -9.13
C ASN A 91 -32.60 -5.16 -10.08
N ILE A 92 -33.38 -5.92 -10.86
CA ILE A 92 -34.33 -5.37 -11.82
C ILE A 92 -35.70 -5.89 -11.40
N ASN A 93 -36.53 -4.99 -10.88
CA ASN A 93 -37.91 -5.30 -10.56
C ASN A 93 -38.80 -4.74 -11.66
N LYS A 94 -39.59 -5.62 -12.27
CA LYS A 94 -40.69 -5.24 -13.15
C LYS A 94 -41.98 -5.27 -12.34
N ARG A 95 -42.77 -4.21 -12.43
CA ARG A 95 -44.08 -4.07 -11.79
C ARG A 95 -45.16 -3.82 -12.81
#